data_AF-A0A316JLS8-F1
#
_entry.id   AF-A0A316JLS8-F1
#
_cell.length_a   1.000
_cell.length_b   1.000
_cell.length_c   1.000
_cell.angle_alpha   90.00
_cell.angle_beta   90.00
_cell.angle_gamma   90.00
#
_symmetry.space_group_name_H-M   'P 1'
#
loop_
_entity.id
_entity.type
_entity.pdbx_description
1 polymer ?
#
loop_
_entity_poly.entity_id
_entity_poly.type
_entity_poly.pdbx_seq_one_letter_code
_entity_poly.pdbx_strand_id
1 'polypeptide(L)'
;MEPSITAVVSELFYDGRLEASRGNAANAIQWARPCLSASGRSLPDRGLVFEPVHHSGCSVTSEAEIERIDQIVSALLGGSYTHAKGSGTLSSEEILVIAPYNVQVNRLRQRLDGKARVGTVDKFQGQEAPVAILSLTASSGDDAPRGLGFLLSPNRLNVAISRAQCLSIVVGSPGLTSGLANTIEEAEQINRLCRIIQRSGS
;
A
#
# COMPACT_ATOMS: atom_id res chain seq x y z
N MET A 1 12.83 5.95 4.52
CA MET A 1 12.25 4.76 3.87
C MET A 1 13.35 4.05 3.09
N GLU A 2 13.15 2.77 2.78
CA GLU A 2 13.99 2.01 1.84
C GLU A 2 14.20 2.82 0.53
N PRO A 3 15.40 2.76 -0.10
CA PRO A 3 15.73 3.60 -1.24
C PRO A 3 14.78 3.52 -2.44
N SER A 4 14.30 2.33 -2.82
CA SER A 4 13.35 2.18 -3.93
C SER A 4 11.99 2.81 -3.63
N ILE A 5 11.47 2.70 -2.39
CA ILE A 5 10.27 3.42 -1.96
C ILE A 5 10.48 4.93 -2.10
N THR A 6 11.63 5.41 -1.61
CA THR A 6 11.96 6.84 -1.64
C THR A 6 12.06 7.34 -3.08
N ALA A 7 12.68 6.57 -3.99
CA ALA A 7 12.80 6.94 -5.40
C ALA A 7 11.43 7.08 -6.08
N VAL A 8 10.50 6.15 -5.83
CA VAL A 8 9.14 6.24 -6.37
C VAL A 8 8.40 7.45 -5.79
N VAL A 9 8.45 7.63 -4.47
CA VAL A 9 7.82 8.79 -3.80
C VAL A 9 8.40 10.11 -4.31
N SER A 10 9.72 10.19 -4.45
CA SER A 10 10.45 11.36 -4.94
C SER A 10 9.99 11.76 -6.34
N GLU A 11 9.93 10.81 -7.26
CA GLU A 11 9.48 11.06 -8.63
C GLU A 11 8.01 11.46 -8.70
N LEU A 12 7.13 10.73 -8.01
CA LEU A 12 5.68 10.91 -8.16
C LEU A 12 5.15 12.15 -7.43
N PHE A 13 5.83 12.60 -6.37
CA PHE A 13 5.29 13.62 -5.45
C PHE A 13 6.25 14.76 -5.11
N TYR A 14 7.53 14.69 -5.49
CA TYR A 14 8.56 15.68 -5.12
C TYR A 14 9.47 16.08 -6.29
N ASP A 15 9.06 15.88 -7.54
CA ASP A 15 9.84 16.20 -8.74
C ASP A 15 11.28 15.65 -8.74
N GLY A 16 11.47 14.48 -8.14
CA GLY A 16 12.78 13.82 -8.03
C GLY A 16 13.75 14.44 -7.01
N ARG A 17 13.29 15.37 -6.17
CA ARG A 17 14.16 16.13 -5.24
C ARG A 17 14.36 15.47 -3.88
N LEU A 18 13.61 14.40 -3.58
CA LEU A 18 13.73 13.66 -2.32
C LEU A 18 14.78 12.54 -2.46
N GLU A 19 15.72 12.48 -1.51
CA GLU A 19 16.78 11.47 -1.48
C GLU A 19 16.67 10.56 -0.26
N ALA A 20 17.01 9.29 -0.45
CA ALA A 20 17.08 8.32 0.64
C ALA A 20 18.39 8.48 1.42
N SER A 21 18.29 8.46 2.75
CA SER A 21 19.49 8.33 3.59
C SER A 21 20.18 7.00 3.33
N ARG A 22 21.53 7.01 3.20
CA ARG A 22 22.34 5.80 2.92
C ARG A 22 22.10 4.66 3.90
N GLY A 23 21.83 4.97 5.16
CA GLY A 23 21.54 3.96 6.19
C GLY A 23 20.28 3.13 5.92
N ASN A 24 19.37 3.62 5.06
CA ASN A 24 18.12 2.92 4.75
C ASN A 24 18.30 1.80 3.71
N ALA A 25 19.48 1.63 3.10
CA ALA A 25 19.71 0.55 2.13
C ALA A 25 19.58 -0.85 2.76
N ALA A 26 19.78 -0.94 4.08
CA ALA A 26 19.56 -2.16 4.86
C ALA A 26 18.09 -2.40 5.24
N ASN A 27 17.17 -1.48 4.89
CA ASN A 27 15.76 -1.62 5.23
C ASN A 27 15.13 -2.78 4.46
N ALA A 28 14.70 -3.79 5.19
CA ALA A 28 14.09 -5.00 4.65
C ALA A 28 13.25 -5.70 5.71
N ILE A 29 12.40 -6.61 5.26
CA ILE A 29 11.71 -7.58 6.11
C ILE A 29 12.15 -9.01 5.79
N GLN A 30 11.81 -9.94 6.65
CA GLN A 30 11.82 -11.36 6.36
C GLN A 30 10.44 -11.90 6.71
N TRP A 31 9.77 -12.49 5.73
CA TRP A 31 8.45 -13.08 5.92
C TRP A 31 8.52 -14.29 6.87
N ALA A 32 7.55 -14.43 7.79
CA ALA A 32 7.42 -15.66 8.57
C ALA A 32 7.01 -16.83 7.69
N ARG A 33 6.14 -16.57 6.71
CA ARG A 33 5.66 -17.54 5.74
C ARG A 33 5.71 -16.91 4.34
N PRO A 34 6.14 -17.64 3.30
CA PRO A 34 6.10 -17.12 1.93
C PRO A 34 4.68 -16.68 1.58
N CYS A 35 4.55 -15.50 0.97
CA CYS A 35 3.30 -15.00 0.43
C CYS A 35 3.46 -14.78 -1.08
N LEU A 36 2.67 -15.49 -1.88
CA LEU A 36 2.68 -15.35 -3.33
C LEU A 36 1.70 -14.25 -3.73
N SER A 37 2.12 -13.39 -4.64
CA SER A 37 1.26 -12.45 -5.37
C SER A 37 0.26 -13.21 -6.25
N ALA A 38 -0.79 -12.54 -6.71
CA ALA A 38 -1.73 -13.05 -7.73
C ALA A 38 -1.04 -13.60 -9.00
N SER A 39 0.17 -13.10 -9.32
CA SER A 39 0.98 -13.59 -10.45
C SER A 39 1.74 -14.91 -10.16
N GLY A 40 1.64 -15.45 -8.94
CA GLY A 40 2.38 -16.64 -8.50
C GLY A 40 3.84 -16.37 -8.07
N ARG A 41 4.33 -15.14 -8.21
CA ARG A 41 5.65 -14.72 -7.70
C ARG A 41 5.58 -14.42 -6.21
N SER A 42 6.64 -14.71 -5.46
CA SER A 42 6.74 -14.25 -4.07
C SER A 42 6.72 -12.74 -3.97
N LEU A 43 5.98 -12.20 -3.00
CA LEU A 43 6.05 -10.79 -2.65
C LEU A 43 7.47 -10.44 -2.17
N PRO A 44 8.00 -9.25 -2.53
CA PRO A 44 9.35 -8.86 -2.19
C PRO A 44 9.52 -8.66 -0.69
N ASP A 45 10.78 -8.59 -0.25
CA ASP A 45 11.18 -8.35 1.13
C ASP A 45 11.32 -6.86 1.46
N ARG A 46 11.24 -5.99 0.45
CA ARG A 46 11.42 -4.54 0.56
C ARG A 46 10.83 -3.81 -0.64
N GLY A 47 10.79 -2.48 -0.56
CA GLY A 47 10.39 -1.64 -1.67
C GLY A 47 8.90 -1.36 -1.74
N LEU A 48 8.41 -1.02 -2.93
CA LEU A 48 7.00 -0.76 -3.22
C LEU A 48 6.48 -1.84 -4.16
N VAL A 49 5.33 -2.45 -3.83
CA VAL A 49 4.66 -3.45 -4.66
C VAL A 49 3.17 -3.18 -4.74
N PHE A 50 2.61 -3.34 -5.93
CA PHE A 50 1.19 -3.39 -6.19
C PHE A 50 0.72 -4.83 -6.24
N GLU A 51 -0.21 -5.19 -5.36
CA GLU A 51 -0.86 -6.48 -5.33
C GLU A 51 -2.26 -6.37 -5.94
N PRO A 52 -2.47 -6.89 -7.17
CA PRO A 52 -3.76 -6.79 -7.84
C PRO A 52 -4.79 -7.73 -7.20
N VAL A 53 -5.99 -7.22 -6.96
CA VAL A 53 -7.14 -8.02 -6.50
C VAL A 53 -8.33 -7.75 -7.42
N HIS A 54 -8.78 -8.77 -8.15
CA HIS A 54 -9.89 -8.62 -9.08
C HIS A 54 -11.23 -8.63 -8.31
N HIS A 55 -11.96 -7.52 -8.40
CA HIS A 55 -13.35 -7.38 -7.94
C HIS A 55 -14.07 -6.32 -8.78
N SER A 56 -15.40 -6.29 -8.71
CA SER A 56 -16.26 -5.40 -9.50
C SER A 56 -17.39 -4.83 -8.64
N GLY A 57 -17.77 -3.56 -8.87
CA GLY A 57 -18.91 -2.92 -8.19
C GLY A 57 -18.67 -2.54 -6.72
N CYS A 58 -17.47 -2.77 -6.19
CA CYS A 58 -17.07 -2.28 -4.86
C CYS A 58 -16.78 -0.78 -4.90
N SER A 59 -17.41 -0.02 -4.01
CA SER A 59 -17.26 1.43 -3.89
C SER A 59 -16.45 1.84 -2.66
N VAL A 60 -17.00 1.58 -1.46
CA VAL A 60 -16.40 1.95 -0.16
C VAL A 60 -16.00 0.75 0.70
N THR A 61 -16.25 -0.46 0.21
CA THR A 61 -15.87 -1.71 0.86
C THR A 61 -15.57 -2.78 -0.19
N SER A 62 -14.51 -3.56 0.02
CA SER A 62 -14.13 -4.70 -0.83
C SER A 62 -13.68 -5.86 0.05
N GLU A 63 -14.54 -6.89 0.15
CA GLU A 63 -14.23 -8.11 0.90
C GLU A 63 -13.05 -8.87 0.28
N ALA A 64 -12.90 -8.84 -1.04
CA ALA A 64 -11.77 -9.45 -1.73
C ALA A 64 -10.42 -8.82 -1.31
N GLU A 65 -10.36 -7.49 -1.22
CA GLU A 65 -9.15 -6.82 -0.70
C GLU A 65 -8.93 -7.15 0.78
N ILE A 66 -10.00 -7.21 1.58
CA ILE A 66 -9.92 -7.56 3.01
C ILE A 66 -9.34 -8.96 3.21
N GLU A 67 -9.84 -9.95 2.47
CA GLU A 67 -9.35 -11.33 2.51
C GLU A 67 -7.87 -11.40 2.10
N ARG A 68 -7.50 -10.68 1.04
CA ARG A 68 -6.11 -10.65 0.58
C ARG A 68 -5.18 -10.02 1.60
N ILE A 69 -5.60 -8.92 2.22
CA ILE A 69 -4.83 -8.24 3.26
C ILE A 69 -4.66 -9.13 4.49
N ASP A 70 -5.68 -9.86 4.92
CA ASP A 70 -5.58 -10.82 6.05
C ASP A 70 -4.57 -11.95 5.75
N GLN A 71 -4.52 -12.45 4.52
CA GLN A 71 -3.50 -13.43 4.11
C GLN A 71 -2.09 -12.84 4.19
N ILE A 72 -1.89 -11.63 3.67
CA ILE A 72 -0.59 -10.94 3.68
C ILE A 72 -0.14 -10.67 5.12
N VAL A 73 -1.01 -10.09 5.95
CA VAL A 73 -0.72 -9.80 7.37
C VAL A 73 -0.38 -11.10 8.11
N SER A 74 -1.16 -12.17 7.91
CA SER A 74 -0.90 -13.46 8.54
C SER A 74 0.44 -14.08 8.13
N ALA A 75 0.89 -13.83 6.90
CA ALA A 75 2.19 -14.29 6.41
C ALA A 75 3.38 -13.46 6.94
N LEU A 76 3.14 -12.18 7.26
CA LEU A 76 4.13 -11.28 7.87
C LEU A 76 4.34 -11.55 9.36
N LEU A 77 3.27 -11.84 10.11
CA LEU A 77 3.32 -12.00 11.56
C LEU A 77 4.32 -13.08 12.01
N GLY A 78 5.22 -12.68 12.91
CA GLY A 78 6.33 -13.52 13.39
C GLY A 78 7.59 -13.47 12.53
N GLY A 79 7.55 -12.73 11.41
CA GLY A 79 8.72 -12.46 10.59
C GLY A 79 9.66 -11.48 11.28
N SER A 80 10.77 -11.13 10.64
CA SER A 80 11.70 -10.13 11.17
C SER A 80 11.76 -8.90 10.28
N TYR A 81 12.31 -7.81 10.79
CA TYR A 81 12.64 -6.64 10.00
C TYR A 81 13.97 -6.05 10.44
N THR A 82 14.63 -5.36 9.53
CA THR A 82 15.79 -4.52 9.79
C THR A 82 15.53 -3.17 9.15
N HIS A 83 15.80 -2.07 9.85
CA HIS A 83 15.87 -0.74 9.29
C HIS A 83 17.00 0.07 9.94
N ALA A 84 17.31 1.25 9.39
CA ALA A 84 18.43 2.10 9.82
C ALA A 84 18.51 2.45 11.33
N LYS A 85 17.43 2.26 12.08
CA LYS A 85 17.33 2.59 13.52
C LYS A 85 17.19 1.36 14.42
N GLY A 86 17.10 0.15 13.86
CA GLY A 86 16.92 -1.06 14.64
C GLY A 86 16.39 -2.25 13.83
N SER A 87 16.27 -3.38 14.51
CA SER A 87 15.71 -4.62 13.98
C SER A 87 14.77 -5.23 15.01
N GLY A 88 13.83 -6.05 14.57
CA GLY A 88 12.87 -6.68 15.47
C GLY A 88 12.00 -7.72 14.78
N THR A 89 10.92 -8.10 15.45
CA THR A 89 9.91 -9.03 14.96
C THR A 89 8.71 -8.27 14.43
N LEU A 90 8.12 -8.72 13.33
CA LEU A 90 6.87 -8.18 12.80
C LEU A 90 5.70 -8.65 13.68
N SER A 91 5.25 -7.76 14.57
CA SER A 91 4.03 -7.91 15.36
C SER A 91 2.93 -6.96 14.87
N SER A 92 1.82 -6.85 15.60
CA SER A 92 0.73 -5.94 15.26
C SER A 92 1.15 -4.47 15.18
N GLU A 93 2.17 -4.07 15.93
CA GLU A 93 2.62 -2.68 16.01
C GLU A 93 3.45 -2.24 14.78
N GLU A 94 4.12 -3.19 14.14
CA GLU A 94 5.00 -2.98 12.98
C GLU A 94 4.29 -3.04 11.62
N ILE A 95 2.99 -3.32 11.62
CA ILE A 95 2.18 -3.45 10.41
C ILE A 95 1.06 -2.41 10.44
N LEU A 96 1.12 -1.48 9.48
CA LEU A 96 0.05 -0.52 9.24
C LEU A 96 -0.83 -0.99 8.09
N VAL A 97 -2.16 -0.94 8.28
CA VAL A 97 -3.14 -1.14 7.21
C VAL A 97 -3.97 0.12 7.05
N ILE A 98 -3.93 0.69 5.86
CA ILE A 98 -4.48 2.00 5.52
C ILE A 98 -5.60 1.80 4.51
N ALA A 99 -6.75 2.45 4.73
CA ALA A 99 -7.83 2.47 3.76
C ALA A 99 -8.48 3.87 3.69
N PRO A 100 -9.00 4.28 2.52
CA PRO A 100 -9.57 5.60 2.31
C PRO A 100 -10.94 5.79 2.98
N TYR A 101 -11.69 4.70 3.19
CA TYR A 101 -13.07 4.74 3.70
C TYR A 101 -13.19 4.10 5.08
N ASN A 102 -13.91 4.77 5.99
CA ASN A 102 -14.14 4.25 7.35
C ASN A 102 -14.88 2.90 7.36
N VAL A 103 -15.73 2.63 6.35
CA VAL A 103 -16.42 1.33 6.22
C VAL A 103 -15.40 0.21 5.99
N GLN A 104 -14.49 0.36 5.03
CA GLN A 104 -13.37 -0.57 4.80
C GLN A 104 -12.48 -0.70 6.04
N VAL A 105 -12.13 0.41 6.70
CA VAL A 105 -11.32 0.40 7.93
C VAL A 105 -11.98 -0.45 9.02
N ASN A 106 -13.28 -0.28 9.24
CA ASN A 106 -14.00 -1.03 10.27
C ASN A 106 -14.07 -2.53 9.95
N ARG A 107 -14.29 -2.90 8.67
CA ARG A 107 -14.26 -4.29 8.23
C ARG A 107 -12.87 -4.93 8.37
N LEU A 108 -11.83 -4.21 7.96
CA LEU A 108 -10.44 -4.65 8.16
C LEU A 108 -10.11 -4.84 9.64
N ARG A 109 -10.55 -3.94 10.54
CA ARG A 109 -10.36 -4.12 11.99
C ARG A 109 -11.02 -5.39 12.50
N GLN A 110 -12.26 -5.65 12.09
CA GLN A 110 -12.99 -6.86 12.48
C GLN A 110 -12.29 -8.11 11.94
N ARG A 111 -11.87 -8.10 10.68
CA ARG A 111 -11.22 -9.26 10.05
C ARG A 111 -9.84 -9.55 10.64
N LEU A 112 -9.04 -8.51 10.85
CA LEU A 112 -7.66 -8.64 11.31
C LEU A 112 -7.58 -8.88 12.81
N ASP A 113 -8.60 -8.52 13.59
CA ASP A 113 -8.71 -8.83 15.03
C ASP A 113 -7.41 -8.54 15.81
N GLY A 114 -6.91 -7.32 15.67
CA GLY A 114 -5.69 -6.87 16.36
C GLY A 114 -4.36 -7.33 15.75
N LYS A 115 -4.36 -8.12 14.67
CA LYS A 115 -3.13 -8.54 13.96
C LYS A 115 -2.32 -7.39 13.33
N ALA A 116 -2.92 -6.21 13.18
CA ALA A 116 -2.27 -5.02 12.62
C ALA A 116 -2.99 -3.74 13.07
N ARG A 117 -2.28 -2.61 12.99
CA ARG A 117 -2.85 -1.28 13.23
C ARG A 117 -3.59 -0.80 11.98
N VAL A 118 -4.91 -0.65 12.10
CA VAL A 118 -5.78 -0.26 10.96
C VAL A 118 -6.34 1.16 11.11
N GLY A 119 -6.36 1.93 10.03
CA GLY A 119 -6.81 3.32 10.05
C GLY A 119 -6.95 3.96 8.67
N THR A 120 -7.44 5.20 8.66
CA THR A 120 -7.39 6.07 7.49
C THR A 120 -6.02 6.71 7.37
N VAL A 121 -5.73 7.26 6.19
CA VAL A 121 -4.50 8.04 5.93
C VAL A 121 -4.28 9.11 7.01
N ASP A 122 -5.34 9.85 7.33
CA ASP A 122 -5.31 10.96 8.30
C ASP A 122 -4.94 10.49 9.71
N LYS A 123 -5.34 9.26 10.10
CA LYS A 123 -5.01 8.68 11.42
C LYS A 123 -3.51 8.39 11.59
N PHE A 124 -2.80 8.08 10.50
CA PHE A 124 -1.40 7.67 10.53
C PHE A 124 -0.43 8.75 10.04
N GLN A 125 -0.87 9.99 9.92
CA GLN A 125 0.02 11.10 9.57
C GLN A 125 1.17 11.19 10.59
N GLY A 126 2.41 11.16 10.08
CA GLY A 126 3.63 11.20 10.91
C GLY A 126 4.00 9.89 11.62
N GLN A 127 3.19 8.83 11.53
CA GLN A 127 3.50 7.51 12.09
C GLN A 127 4.10 6.63 11.00
N GLU A 128 5.19 5.92 11.27
CA GLU A 128 5.81 4.98 10.33
C GLU A 128 5.84 3.57 10.94
N ALA A 129 5.99 2.57 10.08
CA ALA A 129 6.21 1.19 10.50
C ALA A 129 7.07 0.43 9.46
N PRO A 130 7.70 -0.69 9.84
CA PRO A 130 8.41 -1.56 8.89
C PRO A 130 7.58 -1.90 7.64
N VAL A 131 6.29 -2.20 7.82
CA VAL A 131 5.38 -2.52 6.71
C VAL A 131 4.15 -1.61 6.73
N ALA A 132 3.79 -1.09 5.56
CA ALA A 132 2.50 -0.42 5.34
C ALA A 132 1.76 -1.04 4.16
N ILE A 133 0.47 -1.32 4.36
CA ILE A 133 -0.43 -1.91 3.36
C ILE A 133 -1.55 -0.91 3.09
N LEU A 134 -1.73 -0.49 1.84
CA LEU A 134 -2.79 0.41 1.40
C LEU A 134 -3.86 -0.38 0.64
N SER A 135 -5.10 -0.36 1.11
CA SER A 135 -6.28 -0.82 0.37
C SER A 135 -6.85 0.33 -0.46
N LEU A 136 -6.99 0.15 -1.78
CA LEU A 136 -7.66 1.13 -2.65
C LEU A 136 -9.18 0.98 -2.63
N THR A 137 -9.71 -0.17 -2.20
CA THR A 137 -11.13 -0.46 -1.94
C THR A 137 -12.06 -0.44 -3.16
N ALA A 138 -12.01 0.59 -4.00
CA ALA A 138 -12.92 0.74 -5.12
C ALA A 138 -12.49 -0.15 -6.31
N SER A 139 -13.47 -0.69 -7.05
CA SER A 139 -13.18 -1.56 -8.19
C SER A 139 -12.75 -0.80 -9.43
N SER A 140 -13.27 0.41 -9.59
CA SER A 140 -13.05 1.30 -10.73
C SER A 140 -13.19 2.77 -10.29
N GLY A 141 -12.84 3.68 -11.20
CA GLY A 141 -13.07 5.11 -10.98
C GLY A 141 -14.55 5.49 -10.83
N ASP A 142 -15.42 4.83 -11.59
CA ASP A 142 -16.87 5.07 -11.57
C ASP A 142 -17.52 4.56 -10.28
N ASP A 143 -16.99 3.49 -9.70
CA ASP A 143 -17.47 2.95 -8.42
C ASP A 143 -17.03 3.81 -7.23
N ALA A 144 -16.01 4.66 -7.38
CA ALA A 144 -15.51 5.51 -6.31
C ALA A 144 -16.47 6.68 -6.06
N PRO A 145 -17.20 6.74 -4.93
CA PRO A 145 -18.28 7.72 -4.72
C PRO A 145 -17.78 9.17 -4.60
N ARG A 146 -16.46 9.35 -4.42
CA ARG A 146 -15.78 10.66 -4.38
C ARG A 146 -14.85 10.86 -5.58
N GLY A 147 -14.97 10.00 -6.60
CA GLY A 147 -14.13 9.94 -7.78
C GLY A 147 -12.71 9.47 -7.51
N LEU A 148 -11.96 9.28 -8.60
CA LEU A 148 -10.53 8.93 -8.57
C LEU A 148 -9.68 10.00 -7.89
N GLY A 149 -10.05 11.28 -8.01
CA GLY A 149 -9.30 12.38 -7.39
C GLY A 149 -9.22 12.29 -5.86
N PHE A 150 -10.25 11.76 -5.21
CA PHE A 150 -10.20 11.47 -3.77
C PHE A 150 -9.35 10.23 -3.46
N LEU A 151 -9.59 9.15 -4.21
CA LEU A 151 -9.00 7.85 -3.93
C LEU A 151 -7.50 7.81 -4.20
N LEU A 152 -7.12 8.34 -5.36
CA LEU A 152 -5.75 8.42 -5.87
C LEU A 152 -5.14 9.81 -5.64
N SER A 153 -5.69 10.59 -4.69
CA SER A 153 -5.16 11.90 -4.33
C SER A 153 -3.64 11.82 -4.11
N PRO A 154 -2.82 12.65 -4.78
CA PRO A 154 -1.37 12.59 -4.66
C PRO A 154 -0.88 12.70 -3.22
N ASN A 155 -1.49 13.60 -2.44
CA ASN A 155 -1.16 13.78 -1.02
C ASN A 155 -1.48 12.52 -0.21
N ARG A 156 -2.62 11.86 -0.46
CA ARG A 156 -3.03 10.66 0.29
C ARG A 156 -2.17 9.46 -0.09
N LEU A 157 -1.88 9.27 -1.37
CA LEU A 157 -0.99 8.21 -1.85
C LEU A 157 0.43 8.41 -1.31
N ASN A 158 0.97 9.62 -1.39
CA ASN A 158 2.27 9.94 -0.82
C ASN A 158 2.31 9.60 0.67
N VAL A 159 1.34 10.09 1.46
CA VAL A 159 1.29 9.80 2.89
C VAL A 159 1.21 8.30 3.12
N ALA A 160 0.29 7.58 2.48
CA ALA A 160 0.10 6.14 2.70
C ALA A 160 1.34 5.31 2.34
N ILE A 161 1.93 5.55 1.15
CA ILE A 161 3.12 4.83 0.68
C ILE A 161 4.32 5.14 1.56
N SER A 162 4.50 6.41 1.93
CA SER A 162 5.63 6.85 2.75
C SER A 162 5.61 6.39 4.21
N ARG A 163 4.53 5.74 4.66
CA ARG A 163 4.46 5.16 6.00
C ARG A 163 5.34 3.91 6.16
N ALA A 164 5.69 3.25 5.06
CA ALA A 164 6.53 2.07 5.08
C ALA A 164 8.01 2.43 5.20
N GLN A 165 8.70 1.79 6.16
CA GLN A 165 10.15 1.90 6.28
C GLN A 165 10.88 0.89 5.40
N CYS A 166 10.35 -0.33 5.28
CA CYS A 166 10.95 -1.45 4.55
C CYS A 166 10.13 -1.84 3.33
N LEU A 167 8.84 -2.14 3.51
CA LEU A 167 7.97 -2.65 2.45
C LEU A 167 6.61 -1.93 2.44
N SER A 168 6.24 -1.38 1.28
CA SER A 168 4.93 -0.78 1.01
C SER A 168 4.16 -1.65 0.04
N ILE A 169 2.96 -2.08 0.41
CA ILE A 169 2.10 -2.93 -0.42
C ILE A 169 0.81 -2.16 -0.75
N VAL A 170 0.58 -1.86 -2.02
CA VAL A 170 -0.68 -1.26 -2.49
C VAL A 170 -1.56 -2.37 -3.03
N VAL A 171 -2.66 -2.65 -2.35
CA VAL A 171 -3.67 -3.64 -2.72
C VAL A 171 -4.82 -2.92 -3.42
N GLY A 172 -5.19 -3.36 -4.62
CA GLY A 172 -6.31 -2.75 -5.32
C GLY A 172 -6.73 -3.44 -6.61
N SER A 173 -7.91 -3.06 -7.11
CA SER A 173 -8.43 -3.54 -8.39
C SER A 173 -7.64 -2.99 -9.58
N PRO A 174 -7.21 -3.84 -10.53
CA PRO A 174 -6.73 -3.40 -11.83
C PRO A 174 -7.76 -2.57 -12.62
N GLY A 175 -9.05 -2.68 -12.29
CA GLY A 175 -10.11 -1.85 -12.88
C GLY A 175 -9.95 -0.35 -12.63
N LEU A 176 -9.17 0.04 -11.63
CA LEU A 176 -8.84 1.45 -11.34
C LEU A 176 -7.95 2.09 -12.41
N THR A 177 -7.26 1.31 -13.25
CA THR A 177 -6.43 1.83 -14.34
C THR A 177 -7.04 1.62 -15.73
N SER A 178 -8.14 0.88 -15.84
CA SER A 178 -8.76 0.53 -17.13
C SER A 178 -9.93 1.45 -17.55
N GLY A 179 -10.34 2.39 -16.70
CA GLY A 179 -11.43 3.33 -16.99
C GLY A 179 -11.04 4.41 -17.99
N LEU A 180 -12.03 4.96 -18.71
CA LEU A 180 -11.83 6.17 -19.51
C LEU A 180 -11.66 7.37 -18.58
N ALA A 181 -10.54 8.08 -18.71
CA ALA A 181 -10.37 9.36 -18.03
C ALA A 181 -11.26 10.41 -18.74
N ASN A 182 -12.14 11.04 -17.98
CA ASN A 182 -13.02 12.10 -18.49
C ASN A 182 -12.39 13.49 -18.32
N THR A 183 -11.35 13.59 -17.47
CA THR A 183 -10.60 14.83 -17.23
C THR A 183 -9.09 14.59 -17.30
N ILE A 184 -8.32 15.66 -17.53
CA ILE A 184 -6.84 15.62 -17.49
C ILE A 184 -6.37 15.17 -16.10
N GLU A 185 -7.03 15.65 -15.04
CA GLU A 185 -6.68 15.31 -13.67
C GLU A 185 -6.85 13.81 -13.40
N GLU A 186 -7.95 13.20 -13.85
CA GLU A 186 -8.15 11.74 -13.77
C GLU A 186 -7.09 10.97 -14.55
N ALA A 187 -6.75 11.43 -15.75
CA ALA A 187 -5.69 10.81 -16.55
C ALA A 187 -4.34 10.83 -15.84
N GLU A 188 -4.01 11.94 -15.17
CA GLU A 188 -2.81 12.02 -14.34
C GLU A 188 -2.85 11.07 -13.14
N GLN A 189 -3.99 10.94 -12.45
CA GLN A 189 -4.12 10.02 -11.32
C GLN A 189 -3.96 8.56 -11.76
N ILE A 190 -4.59 8.17 -12.87
CA ILE A 190 -4.43 6.84 -13.46
C ILE A 190 -2.97 6.61 -13.84
N ASN A 191 -2.32 7.59 -14.47
CA ASN A 191 -0.90 7.48 -14.84
C ASN A 191 0.02 7.28 -13.62
N ARG A 192 -0.23 7.99 -12.51
CA ARG A 192 0.51 7.79 -11.25
C ARG A 192 0.34 6.36 -10.74
N LEU A 193 -0.89 5.83 -10.74
CA LEU A 193 -1.15 4.44 -10.34
C LEU A 193 -0.46 3.45 -11.28
N CYS A 194 -0.51 3.67 -12.60
CA CYS A 194 0.20 2.86 -13.58
C CYS A 194 1.71 2.82 -13.33
N ARG A 195 2.33 3.96 -12.96
CA ARG A 195 3.76 4.00 -12.61
C ARG A 195 4.07 3.18 -11.35
N ILE A 196 3.19 3.20 -10.35
CA ILE A 196 3.32 2.34 -9.16
C ILE A 196 3.27 0.86 -9.56
N ILE A 197 2.31 0.47 -10.42
CA ILE A 197 2.17 -0.90 -10.91
C ILE A 197 3.42 -1.33 -11.69
N GLN A 198 3.93 -0.50 -12.60
CA GLN A 198 5.10 -0.82 -13.44
C GLN A 198 6.40 -0.99 -12.63
N ARG A 199 6.51 -0.34 -11.47
CA ARG A 199 7.69 -0.44 -10.60
C ARG A 199 7.61 -1.56 -9.58
N SER A 200 6.48 -2.28 -9.55
CA SER A 200 6.27 -3.41 -8.66
C SER A 200 7.10 -4.61 -9.14
N GLY A 201 8.20 -4.89 -8.45
CA GLY A 201 9.02 -6.09 -8.69
C GLY A 201 10.15 -5.95 -9.70
N SER A 202 10.66 -4.72 -9.90
CA SER A 202 11.94 -4.41 -10.54
C SER A 202 13.11 -4.52 -9.57
#